data_AF-A0A933WEB6-F1
#
_entry.id   AF-A0A933WEB6-F1
#
_cell.length_a   1.000
_cell.length_b   1.000
_cell.length_c   1.000
_cell.angle_alpha   90.00
_cell.angle_beta   90.00
_cell.angle_gamma   90.00
#
_symmetry.space_group_name_H-M   'P 1'
#
loop_
_entity.id
_entity.type
_entity.pdbx_description
1 polymer ?
#
loop_
_entity_poly.entity_id
_entity_poly.type
_entity_poly.pdbx_seq_one_letter_code
_entity_poly.pdbx_strand_id
1 'polypeptide(L)'
;MDKSNLNKKLCEEFCSYYKPSKDKELACKGFTVIEKLIKNGREISFNKSERKLSASTGEKLIGSMCVACSFREDGCDFAAGKKDAAPCGGFILLGHLLDGKIITIDDIVNIH
;
A
#
# COMPACT_ATOMS: atom_id res chain seq x y z
N MET A 1 1.31 12.79 -11.45
CA MET A 1 0.03 12.05 -11.47
C MET A 1 -0.89 12.66 -10.42
N ASP A 2 -2.16 12.90 -10.73
CA ASP A 2 -3.14 13.40 -9.76
C ASP A 2 -3.72 12.29 -8.86
N LYS A 3 -4.37 12.69 -7.76
CA LYS A 3 -4.94 11.77 -6.76
C LYS A 3 -6.04 10.87 -7.31
N SER A 4 -6.85 11.35 -8.26
CA SER A 4 -7.93 10.57 -8.88
C SER A 4 -7.36 9.45 -9.76
N ASN A 5 -6.33 9.74 -10.55
CA ASN A 5 -5.64 8.74 -11.35
C ASN A 5 -4.95 7.68 -10.48
N LEU A 6 -4.30 8.10 -9.39
CA LEU A 6 -3.70 7.18 -8.42
C LEU A 6 -4.74 6.26 -7.79
N ASN A 7 -5.89 6.81 -7.40
CA ASN A 7 -6.97 6.03 -6.80
C ASN A 7 -7.46 4.92 -7.74
N LYS A 8 -7.68 5.22 -9.02
CA LYS A 8 -8.01 4.21 -10.02
C LYS A 8 -6.93 3.16 -10.15
N LYS A 9 -5.67 3.58 -10.38
CA LYS A 9 -4.56 2.64 -10.61
C LYS A 9 -4.19 1.80 -9.40
N LEU A 10 -4.45 2.27 -8.19
CA LEU A 10 -4.06 1.58 -6.95
C LEU A 10 -5.24 0.96 -6.23
N CYS A 11 -6.24 1.76 -5.86
CA CYS A 11 -7.33 1.29 -5.01
C CYS A 11 -8.31 0.42 -5.79
N GLU A 12 -8.76 0.87 -6.95
CA GLU A 12 -9.71 0.12 -7.79
C GLU A 12 -9.10 -1.17 -8.32
N GLU A 13 -7.82 -1.13 -8.72
CA GLU A 13 -7.15 -2.29 -9.30
C GLU A 13 -6.59 -3.28 -8.27
N PHE A 14 -6.07 -2.83 -7.12
CA PHE A 14 -5.34 -3.69 -6.18
C PHE A 14 -6.02 -3.90 -4.83
N CYS A 15 -7.02 -3.10 -4.45
CA CYS A 15 -7.56 -3.13 -3.08
C CYS A 15 -8.97 -3.74 -3.05
N SER A 16 -9.09 -4.96 -2.50
CA SER A 16 -10.39 -5.62 -2.29
C SER A 16 -11.34 -4.88 -1.34
N TYR A 17 -10.81 -3.92 -0.55
CA TYR A 17 -11.58 -3.09 0.38
C TYR A 17 -12.06 -1.78 -0.23
N TYR A 18 -11.62 -1.43 -1.44
CA TYR A 18 -12.03 -0.20 -2.08
C TYR A 18 -13.52 -0.21 -2.41
N LYS A 19 -14.21 0.88 -2.07
CA LYS A 19 -15.63 1.08 -2.38
C LYS A 19 -15.79 2.44 -3.07
N PRO A 20 -16.16 2.50 -4.36
CA PRO A 20 -16.24 3.76 -5.10
C PRO A 20 -17.31 4.72 -4.56
N SER A 21 -18.29 4.22 -3.81
CA SER A 21 -19.35 4.98 -3.16
C SER A 21 -19.01 5.49 -1.76
N LYS A 22 -17.85 5.13 -1.20
CA LYS A 22 -17.40 5.63 0.10
C LYS A 22 -16.53 6.87 -0.06
N ASP A 23 -16.45 7.64 1.03
CA ASP A 23 -15.72 8.91 1.10
C ASP A 23 -14.27 8.77 0.58
N LYS A 24 -13.94 9.61 -0.40
CA LYS A 24 -12.63 9.62 -1.10
C LYS A 24 -11.52 10.24 -0.26
N GLU A 25 -11.87 10.82 0.89
CA GLU A 25 -10.89 11.43 1.79
C GLU A 25 -10.10 10.39 2.59
N LEU A 26 -10.68 9.22 2.87
CA LEU A 26 -10.00 8.15 3.59
C LEU A 26 -8.96 7.44 2.71
N ALA A 27 -7.69 7.47 3.14
CA ALA A 27 -6.59 6.81 2.46
C ALA A 27 -5.77 5.95 3.42
N CYS A 28 -5.51 4.69 3.05
CA CYS A 28 -4.60 3.86 3.83
C CYS A 28 -3.17 4.41 3.76
N LYS A 29 -2.32 4.07 4.73
CA LYS A 29 -0.93 4.55 4.74
C LYS A 29 -0.18 4.17 3.46
N GLY A 30 -0.41 2.97 2.91
CA GLY A 30 0.19 2.56 1.64
C GLY A 30 -0.17 3.46 0.45
N PHE A 31 -1.41 3.95 0.37
CA PHE A 31 -1.80 4.94 -0.64
C PHE A 31 -0.99 6.23 -0.48
N THR A 32 -0.91 6.75 0.75
CA THR A 32 -0.21 8.03 1.01
C THR A 32 1.29 7.93 0.73
N VAL A 33 1.90 6.77 0.99
CA VAL A 33 3.31 6.49 0.67
C VAL A 33 3.53 6.53 -0.84
N ILE A 34 2.72 5.79 -1.61
CA ILE A 34 2.82 5.76 -3.07
C ILE A 34 2.58 7.15 -3.67
N GLU A 35 1.59 7.89 -3.16
CA GLU A 35 1.32 9.25 -3.61
C GLU A 35 2.55 10.15 -3.43
N LYS A 36 3.20 10.09 -2.27
CA LYS A 36 4.38 10.90 -1.96
C LYS A 36 5.61 10.47 -2.75
N LEU A 37 5.85 9.18 -2.95
CA LEU A 37 6.91 8.69 -3.85
C LEU A 37 6.77 9.30 -5.25
N ILE A 38 5.56 9.28 -5.79
CA ILE A 38 5.30 9.81 -7.14
C ILE A 38 5.42 11.33 -7.19
N LYS A 39 4.97 12.04 -6.15
CA LYS A 39 5.17 13.49 -6.02
C LYS A 39 6.66 13.86 -5.94
N ASN A 40 7.48 12.99 -5.35
CA ASN A 40 8.93 13.15 -5.27
C ASN A 40 9.66 12.68 -6.55
N GLY A 41 8.94 12.41 -7.64
CA GLY A 41 9.53 12.05 -8.93
C GLY A 41 9.88 10.57 -9.09
N ARG A 42 9.49 9.70 -8.15
CA ARG A 42 9.70 8.25 -8.31
C ARG A 42 8.75 7.72 -9.38
N GLU A 43 9.31 7.03 -10.36
CA GLU A 43 8.53 6.27 -11.33
C GLU A 43 8.01 4.99 -10.70
N ILE A 44 6.68 4.85 -10.64
CA ILE A 44 6.00 3.68 -10.06
C ILE A 44 5.22 2.97 -11.16
N SER A 45 5.55 1.70 -11.36
CA SER A 45 4.78 0.81 -12.23
C SER A 45 3.63 0.18 -11.45
N PHE A 46 2.42 0.21 -12.02
CA PHE A 46 1.21 -0.37 -11.46
C PHE A 46 0.89 -1.73 -12.09
N ASN A 47 1.92 -2.49 -12.45
CA ASN A 47 1.74 -3.82 -13.03
C ASN A 47 1.38 -4.81 -11.91
N LYS A 48 0.29 -5.55 -12.09
CA LYS A 48 -0.04 -6.69 -11.25
C LYS A 48 1.04 -7.76 -11.44
N SER A 49 1.70 -8.12 -10.36
CA SER A 49 2.61 -9.26 -10.31
C SER A 49 1.86 -10.43 -9.68
N GLU A 50 1.92 -11.59 -10.32
CA GLU A 50 1.44 -12.85 -9.74
C GLU A 50 2.44 -13.45 -8.73
N ARG A 51 3.65 -12.88 -8.64
CA ARG A 51 4.63 -13.33 -7.66
C ARG A 51 4.10 -13.09 -6.26
N LYS A 52 4.12 -14.14 -5.44
CA LYS A 52 3.83 -14.02 -4.02
C LYS A 52 4.88 -13.13 -3.37
N LEU A 53 4.41 -12.21 -2.53
CA LEU A 53 5.26 -11.39 -1.70
C LEU A 53 6.10 -12.27 -0.77
N SER A 54 7.38 -11.94 -0.62
CA SER A 54 8.23 -12.61 0.36
C SER A 54 7.73 -12.33 1.79
N ALA A 55 7.81 -13.34 2.67
CA ALA A 55 7.37 -13.21 4.05
C ALA A 55 8.12 -12.08 4.79
N SER A 56 9.44 -11.97 4.56
CA SER A 56 10.28 -10.95 5.17
C SER A 56 9.93 -9.52 4.71
N THR A 57 9.56 -9.33 3.44
CA THR A 57 9.05 -8.04 2.95
C THR A 57 7.69 -7.72 3.57
N GLY A 58 6.82 -8.72 3.69
CA GLY A 58 5.54 -8.58 4.38
C GLY A 58 5.71 -8.10 5.84
N GLU A 59 6.56 -8.76 6.61
CA GLU A 59 6.87 -8.39 8.00
C GLU A 59 7.43 -6.96 8.11
N LYS A 60 8.37 -6.59 7.22
CA LYS A 60 8.91 -5.23 7.18
C LYS A 60 7.83 -4.18 6.94
N LEU A 61 6.94 -4.39 5.98
CA LEU A 61 5.82 -3.48 5.70
C LEU A 61 4.84 -3.38 6.87
N ILE A 62 4.54 -4.50 7.54
CA ILE A 62 3.71 -4.48 8.74
C ILE A 62 4.35 -3.59 9.81
N GLY A 63 5.64 -3.80 10.09
CA GLY A 63 6.37 -3.09 11.15
C GLY A 63 6.71 -1.61 10.87
N SER A 64 6.70 -1.19 9.60
CA SER A 64 7.09 0.18 9.21
C SER A 64 5.90 1.03 8.76
N MET A 65 4.94 0.44 8.03
CA MET A 65 3.85 1.17 7.40
C MET A 65 2.52 0.90 8.10
N CYS A 66 2.17 -0.37 8.35
CA CYS A 66 0.87 -0.70 8.94
C CYS A 66 0.72 -0.18 10.38
N VAL A 67 1.83 -0.12 11.13
CA VAL A 67 1.84 0.44 12.50
C VAL A 67 1.33 1.88 12.57
N ALA A 68 1.53 2.67 11.51
CA ALA A 68 1.14 4.08 11.43
C ALA A 68 -0.10 4.30 10.54
N CYS A 69 -0.85 3.24 10.23
CA CYS A 69 -2.04 3.32 9.39
C CYS A 69 -3.30 3.52 10.24
N SER A 70 -4.09 4.56 9.96
CA SER A 70 -5.35 4.84 10.67
C SER A 70 -6.32 3.65 10.62
N PHE A 71 -6.38 2.94 9.49
CA PHE A 71 -7.23 1.75 9.35
C PHE A 71 -6.86 0.61 10.31
N ARG A 72 -5.64 0.60 10.88
CA ARG A 72 -5.24 -0.39 11.88
C ARG A 72 -6.03 -0.19 13.18
N GLU A 73 -6.22 1.06 13.60
CA GLU A 73 -7.01 1.43 14.78
C GLU A 73 -8.50 1.14 14.56
N ASP A 74 -8.98 1.35 13.33
CA ASP A 74 -10.36 1.08 12.92
C ASP A 74 -10.67 -0.42 12.66
N GLY A 75 -9.75 -1.34 13.01
CA GLY A 75 -9.98 -2.78 12.93
C GLY A 75 -9.60 -3.41 11.58
N CYS A 76 -8.43 -3.09 11.03
CA CYS A 76 -7.89 -3.79 9.86
C CYS A 76 -7.68 -5.30 10.13
N ASP A 77 -8.54 -6.13 9.55
CA ASP A 77 -8.49 -7.60 9.68
C ASP A 77 -7.14 -8.20 9.29
N PHE A 78 -6.49 -7.66 8.26
CA PHE A 78 -5.16 -8.08 7.84
C PHE A 78 -4.10 -7.81 8.91
N ALA A 79 -4.07 -6.58 9.45
CA ALA A 79 -3.12 -6.23 10.49
C ALA A 79 -3.39 -6.95 11.82
N ALA A 80 -4.64 -7.37 12.06
CA ALA A 80 -5.04 -8.21 13.19
C ALA A 80 -4.69 -9.70 13.00
N GLY A 81 -4.13 -10.09 11.85
CA GLY A 81 -3.76 -11.48 11.57
C GLY A 81 -4.96 -12.40 11.37
N LYS A 82 -6.13 -11.87 11.01
CA LYS A 82 -7.29 -12.72 10.70
C LYS A 82 -6.98 -13.58 9.48
N LYS A 83 -7.36 -14.85 9.56
CA LYS A 83 -7.20 -15.80 8.48
C LYS A 83 -7.92 -15.29 7.21
N ASP A 84 -7.28 -15.46 6.07
CA ASP A 84 -7.81 -15.09 4.74
C ASP A 84 -8.09 -13.59 4.53
N ALA A 85 -7.73 -12.73 5.49
CA ALA A 85 -7.79 -11.29 5.31
C ALA A 85 -6.72 -10.85 4.30
N ALA A 86 -7.14 -10.18 3.22
CA ALA A 86 -6.23 -9.67 2.22
C ALA A 86 -5.52 -8.40 2.72
N PRO A 87 -4.27 -8.14 2.31
CA PRO A 87 -3.66 -6.83 2.50
C PRO A 87 -4.36 -5.75 1.65
N CYS A 88 -4.19 -4.48 2.01
CA CYS A 88 -4.65 -3.38 1.16
C CYS A 88 -3.81 -3.26 -0.12
N GLY A 89 -4.36 -2.61 -1.16
CA GLY A 89 -3.66 -2.45 -2.43
C GLY A 89 -2.30 -1.74 -2.31
N GLY A 90 -2.18 -0.77 -1.40
CA GLY A 90 -0.91 -0.09 -1.13
C GLY A 90 0.16 -1.03 -0.57
N PHE A 91 -0.22 -1.96 0.32
CA PHE A 91 0.69 -2.97 0.85
C PHE A 91 1.17 -3.93 -0.24
N ILE A 92 0.24 -4.40 -1.09
CA ILE A 92 0.56 -5.29 -2.21
C ILE A 92 1.57 -4.62 -3.16
N LEU A 93 1.28 -3.40 -3.60
CA LEU A 93 2.14 -2.72 -4.56
C LEU A 93 3.52 -2.38 -3.97
N LEU A 94 3.58 -1.81 -2.77
CA LEU A 94 4.86 -1.51 -2.10
C LEU A 94 5.68 -2.78 -1.86
N GLY A 95 5.02 -3.89 -1.53
CA GLY A 95 5.66 -5.18 -1.37
C GLY A 95 6.36 -5.64 -2.65
N HIS A 96 5.67 -5.57 -3.80
CA HIS A 96 6.29 -5.91 -5.08
C HIS A 96 7.44 -4.97 -5.46
N LEU A 97 7.34 -3.68 -5.13
CA LEU A 97 8.41 -2.71 -5.39
C LEU A 97 9.64 -3.00 -4.51
N LEU A 98 9.44 -3.40 -3.25
CA LEU A 98 10.52 -3.81 -2.35
C LEU A 98 11.19 -5.11 -2.81
N ASP A 99 10.40 -6.15 -3.11
CA ASP A 99 10.93 -7.43 -3.60
C ASP A 99 11.65 -7.25 -4.96
N GLY A 100 11.15 -6.35 -5.80
CA GLY A 100 11.77 -5.95 -7.06
C GLY A 100 12.96 -5.00 -6.92
N LYS A 101 13.30 -4.57 -5.70
CA LYS A 101 14.36 -3.60 -5.39
C LYS A 101 14.21 -2.25 -6.11
N ILE A 102 12.97 -1.87 -6.43
CA ILE A 102 12.61 -0.57 -7.03
C ILE A 102 12.55 0.52 -5.96
N ILE A 103 12.22 0.15 -4.73
CA ILE A 103 12.27 1.00 -3.54
C ILE A 103 12.99 0.28 -2.40
N THR A 104 13.43 1.03 -1.40
CA THR A 104 13.94 0.50 -0.13
C THR A 104 12.91 0.69 0.99
N ILE A 105 13.16 0.09 2.15
CA ILE A 105 12.29 0.33 3.31
C ILE A 105 12.41 1.79 3.80
N ASP A 106 13.58 2.41 3.63
CA ASP A 106 13.83 3.80 4.01
C ASP A 106 12.98 4.77 3.18
N ASP A 107 12.72 4.43 1.91
CA ASP A 107 11.77 5.17 1.07
C ASP A 107 10.35 5.20 1.65
N ILE A 108 10.00 4.26 2.54
CA ILE A 108 8.67 4.19 3.19
C ILE A 108 8.69 4.90 4.55
N VAL A 109 9.74 4.68 5.34
CA VAL A 109 9.87 5.22 6.71
C VAL A 109 10.11 6.73 6.70
N ASN A 110 10.87 7.25 5.72
CA ASN A 110 11.24 8.66 5.65
C ASN A 110 10.17 9.55 5.00
N ILE A 111 8.99 9.01 4.72
CA ILE A 111 7.89 9.76 4.13
C ILE A 111 7.09 10.46 5.24
N HIS A 112 7.39 11.76 5.42
CA HIS A 112 6.77 12.65 6.41
C HIS A 112 5.60 13.42 5.80
#